data_AF-A0A9Q4C666-F1
#
_entry.id   AF-A0A9Q4C666-F1
#
_cell.length_a   1.000
_cell.length_b   1.000
_cell.length_c   1.000
_cell.angle_alpha   90.00
_cell.angle_beta   90.00
_cell.angle_gamma   90.00
#
_symmetry.space_group_name_H-M   'P 1'
#
loop_
_entity.id
_entity.type
_entity.pdbx_description
1 polymer ?
#
loop_
_entity_poly.entity_id
_entity_poly.type
_entity_poly.pdbx_seq_one_letter_code
_entity_poly.pdbx_strand_id
1 'polypeptide(L)'
;MIIAAHGSTVTVSRDTVTVHRDPLLTALHGPGPEIPLASVTGVSATPGDPVTCGLVVLEGPGTEIVFSPNQDTELEQFTTALEAALSGDAPTVTVPGLNFTAVHVDHDPAWDTVDAIGVARVRDGVVVDGTGWTGTGDTAPLDGFLDYIGDDGEILVAHNAYRQITALHRAIRGSGATRLPDLPLGCTLALARRERPHDDDHSLVGLCRALGLREPDSPAAAAEVTARLLVLLNGDTTRDTVTGILAGSGLTPGRSGGERVWPVLDTVPEPPAQPAPSRRGGERGKSGRPVPWAKVAVPDTVPEPNPDADRDGLLYGQNVTLSGDFGPFDKGQLWQRIADAGATVGKNVTRKTTVLVCGEWGKPTSKQKRAEELMEKGQDIALWSAEQLYTTLGLDPAEEEDVQPPF
;
A
#
# COMPACT_ATOMS: atom_id res chain seq x y z
N MET A 1 -22.43 -8.73 4.33
CA MET A 1 -22.44 -7.57 5.27
C MET A 1 -22.36 -8.10 6.68
N ILE A 2 -21.37 -7.71 7.47
CA ILE A 2 -21.18 -8.18 8.87
C ILE A 2 -21.70 -7.11 9.82
N ILE A 3 -22.47 -7.51 10.82
CA ILE A 3 -23.17 -6.62 11.74
C ILE A 3 -23.02 -7.17 13.15
N ALA A 4 -22.68 -6.30 14.11
CA ALA A 4 -22.60 -6.70 15.51
C ALA A 4 -24.01 -6.96 16.07
N ALA A 5 -24.15 -8.06 16.78
CA ALA A 5 -25.36 -8.44 17.51
C ALA A 5 -24.99 -8.86 18.94
N HIS A 6 -25.98 -9.08 19.79
CA HIS A 6 -25.76 -9.49 21.17
C HIS A 6 -25.03 -10.84 21.23
N GLY A 7 -23.79 -10.84 21.74
CA GLY A 7 -22.92 -12.03 21.84
C GLY A 7 -22.59 -12.71 20.51
N SER A 8 -22.78 -12.04 19.38
CA SER A 8 -22.55 -12.61 18.06
C SER A 8 -22.27 -11.53 17.01
N THR A 9 -21.79 -11.95 15.84
CA THR A 9 -21.84 -11.15 14.62
C THR A 9 -22.73 -11.86 13.61
N VAL A 10 -23.46 -11.09 12.81
CA VAL A 10 -24.39 -11.62 11.81
C VAL A 10 -23.93 -11.18 10.43
N THR A 11 -23.84 -12.14 9.52
CA THR A 11 -23.49 -11.89 8.13
C THR A 11 -24.72 -12.08 7.25
N VAL A 12 -25.13 -11.05 6.53
CA VAL A 12 -26.16 -11.16 5.48
C VAL A 12 -25.46 -11.28 4.13
N SER A 13 -25.77 -12.36 3.41
CA SER A 13 -25.39 -12.61 2.01
C SER A 13 -26.64 -12.47 1.12
N ARG A 14 -26.51 -12.76 -0.18
CA ARG A 14 -27.67 -12.74 -1.10
C ARG A 14 -28.68 -13.84 -0.78
N ASP A 15 -28.20 -14.99 -0.33
CA ASP A 15 -29.01 -16.21 -0.23
C ASP A 15 -29.08 -16.74 1.21
N THR A 16 -28.26 -16.21 2.13
CA THR A 16 -28.12 -16.73 3.49
C THR A 16 -27.90 -15.62 4.53
N VAL A 17 -28.41 -15.84 5.74
CA VAL A 17 -28.01 -15.13 6.96
C VAL A 17 -27.19 -16.09 7.79
N THR A 18 -25.96 -15.73 8.16
CA THR A 18 -25.09 -16.56 9.01
C THR A 18 -24.86 -15.88 10.34
N VAL A 19 -25.09 -16.58 11.45
CA VAL A 19 -24.81 -16.07 12.79
C VAL A 19 -23.50 -16.66 13.28
N HIS A 20 -22.52 -15.82 13.57
CA HIS A 20 -21.24 -16.19 14.16
C HIS A 20 -21.26 -15.82 15.64
N ARG A 21 -21.53 -16.81 16.50
CA ARG A 21 -21.52 -16.63 17.95
C ARG A 21 -20.10 -16.35 18.45
N ASP A 22 -20.00 -15.53 19.50
CA ASP A 22 -18.74 -15.38 20.22
C ASP A 22 -18.31 -16.70 20.89
N PRO A 23 -17.07 -16.82 21.40
CA PRO A 23 -16.61 -18.06 22.01
C PRO A 23 -17.46 -18.53 23.20
N LEU A 24 -18.03 -17.60 23.98
CA LEU A 24 -18.84 -17.92 25.15
C LEU A 24 -20.20 -18.51 24.73
N LEU A 25 -20.91 -17.84 23.83
CA LEU A 25 -22.18 -18.34 23.29
C LEU A 25 -21.99 -19.60 22.44
N THR A 26 -20.86 -19.74 21.74
CA THR A 26 -20.52 -20.96 21.03
C THR A 26 -20.36 -22.13 22.00
N ALA A 27 -19.71 -21.93 23.15
CA ALA A 27 -19.58 -22.96 24.17
C ALA A 27 -20.92 -23.35 24.80
N LEU A 28 -21.85 -22.40 24.95
CA LEU A 28 -23.17 -22.62 25.57
C LEU A 28 -24.20 -23.25 24.62
N HIS A 29 -24.18 -22.88 23.34
CA HIS A 29 -25.25 -23.19 22.40
C HIS A 29 -24.77 -23.87 21.11
N GLY A 30 -23.46 -24.14 20.99
CA GLY A 30 -22.84 -24.59 19.75
C GLY A 30 -22.64 -23.47 18.74
N PRO A 31 -22.13 -23.78 17.53
CA PRO A 31 -21.94 -22.80 16.47
C PRO A 31 -23.28 -22.14 16.09
N GLY A 32 -23.22 -20.89 15.64
CA GLY A 32 -24.44 -20.19 15.23
C GLY A 32 -25.03 -20.75 13.93
N PRO A 33 -26.35 -20.58 13.73
CA PRO A 33 -27.05 -21.12 12.56
C PRO A 33 -26.72 -20.38 11.27
N GLU A 34 -26.79 -21.12 10.17
CA GLU A 34 -26.89 -20.58 8.82
C GLU A 34 -28.34 -20.72 8.35
N ILE A 35 -28.98 -19.60 8.03
CA ILE A 35 -30.40 -19.50 7.66
C ILE A 35 -30.49 -19.19 6.17
N PRO A 36 -31.00 -20.11 5.33
CA PRO A 36 -31.30 -19.82 3.93
C PRO A 36 -32.40 -18.76 3.83
N LEU A 37 -32.18 -17.68 3.07
CA LEU A 37 -33.17 -16.62 2.89
C LEU A 37 -34.43 -17.11 2.20
N ALA A 38 -34.33 -18.15 1.36
CA ALA A 38 -35.49 -18.84 0.79
C ALA A 38 -36.42 -19.49 1.84
N SER A 39 -35.94 -19.70 3.07
CA SER A 39 -36.76 -20.21 4.18
C SER A 39 -37.46 -19.11 4.98
N VAL A 40 -37.07 -17.84 4.78
CA VAL A 40 -37.63 -16.69 5.49
C VAL A 40 -38.92 -16.26 4.79
N THR A 41 -40.03 -16.29 5.54
CA THR A 41 -41.37 -15.93 5.04
C THR A 41 -41.79 -14.52 5.43
N GLY A 42 -41.06 -13.90 6.36
CA GLY A 42 -41.36 -12.59 6.91
C GLY A 42 -40.25 -12.12 7.86
N VAL A 43 -40.25 -10.84 8.16
CA VAL A 43 -39.29 -10.20 9.05
C VAL A 43 -40.05 -9.28 9.97
N SER A 44 -39.88 -9.46 11.28
CA SER A 44 -40.37 -8.51 12.28
C SER A 44 -39.22 -7.96 13.09
N ALA A 45 -39.16 -6.63 13.18
CA ALA A 45 -38.12 -5.92 13.91
C ALA A 45 -38.76 -5.11 15.04
N THR A 46 -38.20 -5.25 16.24
CA THR A 46 -38.56 -4.49 17.43
C THR A 46 -37.32 -3.73 17.88
N PRO A 47 -37.28 -2.38 17.79
CA PRO A 47 -36.14 -1.59 18.24
C PRO A 47 -35.95 -1.73 19.75
N GLY A 48 -34.71 -1.53 20.21
CA GLY A 48 -34.38 -1.52 21.63
C GLY A 48 -34.56 -0.15 22.26
N ASP A 49 -34.04 0.00 23.47
CA ASP A 49 -33.86 1.28 24.14
C ASP A 49 -32.57 1.24 25.00
N PRO A 50 -32.21 2.31 25.75
CA PRO A 50 -30.97 2.30 26.53
C PRO A 50 -30.86 1.19 27.59
N VAL A 51 -31.95 0.51 27.94
CA VAL A 51 -32.01 -0.58 28.93
C VAL A 51 -32.66 -1.87 28.41
N THR A 52 -33.25 -1.87 27.21
CA THR A 52 -33.82 -3.07 26.57
C THR A 52 -33.11 -3.41 25.27
N CYS A 53 -32.98 -4.71 24.99
CA CYS A 53 -32.38 -5.19 23.74
C CYS A 53 -33.36 -5.00 22.57
N GLY A 54 -32.82 -4.68 21.39
CA GLY A 54 -33.54 -4.80 20.14
C GLY A 54 -33.64 -6.27 19.70
N LEU A 55 -34.63 -6.59 18.88
CA LEU A 55 -34.90 -7.95 18.41
C LEU A 55 -35.36 -7.94 16.95
N VAL A 56 -34.77 -8.80 16.13
CA VAL A 56 -35.27 -9.12 14.79
C VAL A 56 -35.59 -10.60 14.72
N VAL A 57 -36.79 -10.94 14.26
CA VAL A 57 -37.26 -12.30 14.09
C VAL A 57 -37.35 -12.61 12.59
N LEU A 58 -36.63 -13.65 12.17
CA LEU A 58 -36.75 -14.25 10.85
C LEU A 58 -37.90 -15.26 10.87
N GLU A 59 -39.08 -14.84 10.41
CA GLU A 59 -40.28 -15.67 10.35
C GLU A 59 -40.12 -16.76 9.29
N GLY A 60 -40.65 -17.96 9.56
CA GLY A 60 -40.36 -19.16 8.78
C GLY A 60 -39.46 -20.11 9.58
N PRO A 61 -38.14 -19.82 9.70
CA PRO A 61 -37.26 -20.57 10.57
C PRO A 61 -37.46 -20.24 12.07
N GLY A 62 -38.10 -19.12 12.41
CA GLY A 62 -38.34 -18.71 13.80
C GLY A 62 -37.04 -18.35 14.53
N THR A 63 -36.06 -17.81 13.81
CA THR A 63 -34.75 -17.46 14.37
C THR A 63 -34.77 -16.04 14.90
N GLU A 64 -34.34 -15.87 16.15
CA GLU A 64 -34.24 -14.59 16.84
C GLU A 64 -32.81 -14.06 16.79
N ILE A 65 -32.65 -12.81 16.37
CA ILE A 65 -31.39 -12.07 16.37
C ILE A 65 -31.54 -10.87 17.30
N VAL A 66 -30.79 -10.88 18.40
CA VAL A 66 -30.87 -9.89 19.46
C VAL A 66 -29.78 -8.85 19.28
N PHE A 67 -30.11 -7.57 19.46
CA PHE A 67 -29.19 -6.44 19.45
C PHE A 67 -29.11 -5.84 20.86
N SER A 68 -27.90 -5.57 21.35
CA SER A 68 -27.71 -5.05 22.71
C SER A 68 -28.31 -3.64 22.87
N PRO A 69 -28.55 -3.15 24.10
CA PRO A 69 -29.01 -1.78 24.31
C PRO A 69 -28.09 -0.77 23.61
N ASN A 70 -28.70 0.24 22.96
CA ASN A 70 -28.04 1.25 22.12
C ASN A 70 -27.42 0.74 20.80
N GLN A 71 -27.81 -0.45 20.30
CA GLN A 71 -27.43 -0.95 18.97
C GLN A 71 -28.56 -0.79 17.93
N ASP A 72 -29.32 0.30 18.02
CA ASP A 72 -30.46 0.54 17.11
C ASP A 72 -30.00 0.75 15.67
N THR A 73 -28.82 1.34 15.48
CA THR A 73 -28.20 1.51 14.16
C THR A 73 -27.84 0.18 13.51
N GLU A 74 -27.28 -0.77 14.27
CA GLU A 74 -26.97 -2.11 13.77
C GLU A 74 -28.23 -2.91 13.45
N LEU A 75 -29.30 -2.75 14.24
CA LEU A 75 -30.60 -3.35 13.97
C LEU A 75 -31.21 -2.82 12.66
N GLU A 76 -31.18 -1.49 12.46
CA GLU A 76 -31.64 -0.86 11.21
C GLU A 76 -30.81 -1.35 10.01
N GLN A 77 -29.49 -1.37 10.14
CA GLN A 77 -28.59 -1.91 9.12
C GLN A 77 -28.91 -3.37 8.78
N PHE A 78 -29.13 -4.21 9.79
CA PHE A 78 -29.49 -5.61 9.57
C PHE A 78 -30.81 -5.74 8.82
N THR A 79 -31.82 -4.97 9.22
CA THR A 79 -33.15 -5.01 8.60
C THR A 79 -33.08 -4.55 7.14
N THR A 80 -32.40 -3.44 6.84
CA THR A 80 -32.19 -2.96 5.46
C THR A 80 -31.44 -3.97 4.60
N ALA A 81 -30.39 -4.59 5.13
CA ALA A 81 -29.63 -5.61 4.42
C ALA A 81 -30.47 -6.85 4.11
N LEU A 82 -31.28 -7.27 5.07
CA LEU A 82 -32.16 -8.42 4.93
C LEU A 82 -33.25 -8.15 3.87
N GLU A 83 -33.85 -6.96 3.86
CA GLU A 83 -34.81 -6.53 2.84
C GLU A 83 -34.20 -6.49 1.43
N ALA A 84 -32.98 -5.96 1.31
CA ALA A 84 -32.24 -5.96 0.04
C ALA A 84 -32.01 -7.41 -0.45
N ALA A 85 -31.51 -8.28 0.44
CA ALA A 85 -31.25 -9.68 0.12
C ALA A 85 -32.52 -10.45 -0.26
N LEU A 86 -33.63 -10.24 0.46
CA LEU A 86 -34.94 -10.82 0.14
C LEU A 86 -35.53 -10.31 -1.18
N SER A 87 -35.20 -9.08 -1.57
CA SER A 87 -35.56 -8.52 -2.87
C SER A 87 -34.66 -9.01 -4.02
N GLY A 88 -33.62 -9.79 -3.69
CA GLY A 88 -32.65 -10.34 -4.64
C GLY A 88 -31.42 -9.47 -4.90
N ASP A 89 -31.34 -8.31 -4.22
CA ASP A 89 -30.23 -7.36 -4.26
C ASP A 89 -29.14 -7.76 -3.25
N ALA A 90 -27.90 -7.33 -3.49
CA ALA A 90 -26.84 -7.55 -2.52
C ALA A 90 -26.97 -6.57 -1.34
N PRO A 91 -26.97 -7.04 -0.07
CA PRO A 91 -26.96 -6.16 1.09
C PRO A 91 -25.75 -5.23 1.05
N THR A 92 -26.03 -3.93 1.06
CA THR A 92 -25.04 -2.87 0.84
C THR A 92 -24.86 -2.07 2.12
N VAL A 93 -23.63 -2.10 2.67
CA VAL A 93 -23.26 -1.23 3.80
C VAL A 93 -22.89 0.13 3.23
N THR A 94 -23.58 1.18 3.65
CA THR A 94 -23.15 2.56 3.39
C THR A 94 -22.19 3.01 4.49
N VAL A 95 -21.08 3.62 4.09
CA VAL A 95 -20.12 4.30 4.96
C VAL A 95 -19.97 5.71 4.41
N PRO A 96 -20.79 6.67 4.85
CA PRO A 96 -20.76 8.03 4.34
C PRO A 96 -19.35 8.62 4.35
N GLY A 97 -18.89 9.21 3.26
CA GLY A 97 -17.54 9.75 3.10
C GLY A 97 -16.51 8.78 2.52
N LEU A 98 -16.78 7.47 2.53
CA LEU A 98 -15.85 6.44 2.06
C LEU A 98 -15.84 6.35 0.53
N ASN A 99 -14.92 7.09 -0.07
CA ASN A 99 -14.75 7.19 -1.51
C ASN A 99 -13.38 6.66 -1.94
N PHE A 100 -13.35 5.76 -2.91
CA PHE A 100 -12.13 5.24 -3.52
C PHE A 100 -12.41 4.51 -4.85
N THR A 101 -11.36 4.14 -5.57
CA THR A 101 -11.47 3.23 -6.72
C THR A 101 -10.75 1.92 -6.41
N ALA A 102 -11.47 0.81 -6.46
CA ALA A 102 -10.88 -0.52 -6.37
C ALA A 102 -10.35 -0.96 -7.74
N VAL A 103 -9.23 -1.67 -7.76
CA VAL A 103 -8.61 -2.19 -8.98
C VAL A 103 -8.19 -3.65 -8.80
N HIS A 104 -8.37 -4.41 -9.87
CA HIS A 104 -7.83 -5.76 -10.05
C HIS A 104 -6.99 -5.81 -11.33
N VAL A 105 -5.79 -6.38 -11.27
CA VAL A 105 -4.88 -6.50 -12.42
C VAL A 105 -4.46 -7.96 -12.59
N ASP A 106 -4.82 -8.53 -13.74
CA ASP A 106 -4.27 -9.77 -14.26
C ASP A 106 -3.09 -9.45 -15.17
N HIS A 107 -1.99 -10.15 -14.98
CA HIS A 107 -0.76 -9.93 -15.72
C HIS A 107 -0.05 -11.25 -15.96
N ASP A 108 0.83 -11.24 -16.95
CA ASP A 108 1.62 -12.42 -17.29
C ASP A 108 2.61 -12.77 -16.15
N PRO A 109 3.14 -14.00 -16.11
CA PRO A 109 4.05 -14.43 -15.06
C PRO A 109 5.35 -13.61 -14.94
N ALA A 110 5.83 -12.96 -16.01
CA ALA A 110 7.00 -12.08 -15.98
C ALA A 110 6.67 -10.65 -15.52
N TRP A 111 5.37 -10.28 -15.53
CA TRP A 111 4.83 -8.97 -15.16
C TRP A 111 5.21 -7.87 -16.17
N ASP A 112 5.45 -8.27 -17.42
CA ASP A 112 5.82 -7.39 -18.52
C ASP A 112 4.57 -6.88 -19.25
N THR A 113 3.47 -7.63 -19.21
CA THR A 113 2.20 -7.29 -19.84
C THR A 113 1.03 -7.45 -18.89
N VAL A 114 0.01 -6.61 -19.08
CA VAL A 114 -1.28 -6.71 -18.39
C VAL A 114 -2.27 -7.37 -19.32
N ASP A 115 -2.86 -8.49 -18.89
CA ASP A 115 -3.83 -9.25 -19.67
C ASP A 115 -5.25 -8.75 -19.44
N ALA A 116 -5.55 -8.28 -18.22
CA ALA A 116 -6.84 -7.70 -17.89
C ALA A 116 -6.75 -6.70 -16.73
N ILE A 117 -7.61 -5.68 -16.77
CA ILE A 117 -7.81 -4.75 -15.67
C ILE A 117 -9.30 -4.65 -15.37
N GLY A 118 -9.65 -4.75 -14.10
CA GLY A 118 -10.99 -4.46 -13.60
C GLY A 118 -10.94 -3.30 -12.63
N VAL A 119 -11.96 -2.47 -12.65
CA VAL A 119 -12.12 -1.32 -11.76
C VAL A 119 -13.53 -1.26 -11.21
N ALA A 120 -13.65 -0.78 -9.99
CA ALA A 120 -14.92 -0.50 -9.35
C ALA A 120 -14.83 0.79 -8.54
N ARG A 121 -15.64 1.79 -8.88
CA ARG A 121 -15.70 3.07 -8.16
C ARG A 121 -16.66 2.97 -6.99
N VAL A 122 -16.19 3.41 -5.83
CA VAL A 122 -16.92 3.33 -4.57
C VAL A 122 -17.26 4.73 -4.10
N ARG A 123 -18.54 4.96 -3.80
CA ARG A 123 -19.03 6.19 -3.18
C ARG A 123 -19.82 5.87 -1.93
N ASP A 124 -19.49 6.52 -0.83
CA ASP A 124 -20.07 6.27 0.49
C ASP A 124 -20.09 4.77 0.86
N GLY A 125 -18.99 4.06 0.57
CA GLY A 125 -18.85 2.62 0.84
C GLY A 125 -19.60 1.70 -0.13
N VAL A 126 -20.29 2.24 -1.13
CA VAL A 126 -21.07 1.48 -2.11
C VAL A 126 -20.41 1.49 -3.48
N VAL A 127 -20.33 0.34 -4.15
CA VAL A 127 -19.91 0.29 -5.56
C VAL A 127 -21.00 0.96 -6.41
N VAL A 128 -20.65 2.07 -7.08
CA VAL A 128 -21.59 2.84 -7.91
C VAL A 128 -21.35 2.68 -9.41
N ASP A 129 -20.17 2.20 -9.78
CA ASP A 129 -19.77 1.97 -11.17
C ASP A 129 -18.64 0.93 -11.20
N GLY A 130 -18.59 0.13 -12.26
CA GLY A 130 -17.62 -0.95 -12.41
C GLY A 130 -17.51 -1.42 -13.85
N THR A 131 -16.28 -1.66 -14.29
CA THR A 131 -15.99 -2.11 -15.66
C THR A 131 -14.66 -2.85 -15.70
N GLY A 132 -14.36 -3.49 -16.83
CA GLY A 132 -13.09 -4.13 -17.05
C GLY A 132 -12.76 -4.31 -18.52
N TRP A 133 -11.47 -4.48 -18.78
CA TRP A 133 -10.88 -4.61 -20.11
C TRP A 133 -9.95 -5.82 -20.12
N THR A 134 -9.90 -6.52 -21.24
CA THR A 134 -9.07 -7.72 -21.44
C THR A 134 -8.33 -7.63 -22.78
N GLY A 135 -7.07 -8.05 -22.84
CA GLY A 135 -6.28 -8.13 -24.07
C GLY A 135 -4.81 -8.46 -23.77
N THR A 136 -4.33 -9.60 -24.23
CA THR A 136 -2.92 -10.03 -24.02
C THR A 136 -1.98 -9.30 -24.99
N GLY A 137 -0.98 -8.60 -24.45
CA GLY A 137 -0.02 -7.81 -25.24
C GLY A 137 -0.63 -6.59 -25.94
N ASP A 138 -1.89 -6.27 -25.63
CA ASP A 138 -2.61 -5.09 -26.08
C ASP A 138 -2.47 -3.98 -25.03
N THR A 139 -2.38 -2.71 -25.46
CA THR A 139 -2.45 -1.57 -24.53
C THR A 139 -3.87 -1.22 -24.15
N ALA A 140 -4.88 -1.78 -24.82
CA ALA A 140 -6.29 -1.47 -24.58
C ALA A 140 -6.73 -1.59 -23.11
N PRO A 141 -6.30 -2.61 -22.31
CA PRO A 141 -6.63 -2.64 -20.89
C PRO A 141 -6.06 -1.46 -20.11
N LEU A 142 -4.84 -1.05 -20.46
CA LEU A 142 -4.15 0.06 -19.84
C LEU A 142 -4.79 1.41 -20.22
N ASP A 143 -5.09 1.61 -21.49
CA ASP A 143 -5.72 2.85 -21.99
C ASP A 143 -7.10 3.04 -21.34
N GLY A 144 -7.92 1.99 -21.31
CA GLY A 144 -9.22 2.02 -20.63
C GLY A 144 -9.12 2.31 -19.15
N PHE A 145 -8.14 1.72 -18.46
CA PHE A 145 -7.88 2.01 -17.05
C PHE A 145 -7.48 3.47 -16.81
N LEU A 146 -6.54 4.01 -17.58
CA LEU A 146 -6.05 5.39 -17.43
C LEU A 146 -7.17 6.41 -17.70
N ASP A 147 -7.98 6.17 -18.72
CA ASP A 147 -9.17 6.99 -19.02
C ASP A 147 -10.19 6.95 -17.87
N TYR A 148 -10.36 5.80 -17.23
CA TYR A 148 -11.31 5.62 -16.13
C TYR A 148 -10.90 6.34 -14.85
N ILE A 149 -9.62 6.23 -14.46
CA ILE A 149 -9.12 6.90 -13.24
C ILE A 149 -8.97 8.40 -13.45
N GLY A 150 -8.70 8.83 -14.69
CA GLY A 150 -8.42 10.23 -15.02
C GLY A 150 -7.18 10.77 -14.31
N ASP A 151 -7.09 12.10 -14.23
CA ASP A 151 -5.99 12.81 -13.54
C ASP A 151 -6.26 13.04 -12.04
N ASP A 152 -7.47 12.69 -11.57
CA ASP A 152 -7.93 12.98 -10.21
C ASP A 152 -7.28 12.04 -9.18
N GLY A 153 -6.73 12.63 -8.11
CA GLY A 153 -5.90 11.98 -7.09
C GLY A 153 -6.62 11.06 -6.09
N GLU A 154 -7.67 10.34 -6.52
CA GLU A 154 -8.43 9.43 -5.66
C GLU A 154 -7.59 8.19 -5.28
N ILE A 155 -7.76 7.69 -4.06
CA ILE A 155 -7.02 6.52 -3.57
C ILE A 155 -7.40 5.26 -4.34
N LEU A 156 -6.38 4.51 -4.79
CA LEU A 156 -6.56 3.20 -5.42
C LEU A 156 -6.47 2.08 -4.39
N VAL A 157 -7.39 1.13 -4.43
CA VAL A 157 -7.43 0.01 -3.50
C VAL A 157 -7.33 -1.32 -4.26
N ALA A 158 -6.37 -2.16 -3.89
CA ALA A 158 -6.16 -3.45 -4.52
C ALA A 158 -5.89 -4.57 -3.50
N HIS A 159 -6.34 -5.79 -3.83
CA HIS A 159 -6.01 -6.98 -3.06
C HIS A 159 -4.58 -7.44 -3.39
N ASN A 160 -3.63 -7.13 -2.49
CA ASN A 160 -2.18 -7.09 -2.77
C ASN A 160 -1.79 -5.96 -3.73
N ALA A 161 -2.00 -4.71 -3.28
CA ALA A 161 -1.79 -3.51 -4.07
C ALA A 161 -0.34 -3.36 -4.57
N TYR A 162 0.66 -3.75 -3.79
CA TYR A 162 2.05 -3.69 -4.23
C TYR A 162 2.28 -4.51 -5.49
N ARG A 163 1.84 -5.78 -5.51
CA ARG A 163 1.98 -6.67 -6.66
C ARG A 163 1.26 -6.11 -7.89
N GLN A 164 -0.03 -5.80 -7.74
CA GLN A 164 -0.87 -5.41 -8.86
C GLN A 164 -0.43 -4.08 -9.48
N ILE A 165 -0.14 -3.07 -8.65
CA ILE A 165 0.28 -1.76 -9.15
C ILE A 165 1.71 -1.81 -9.71
N THR A 166 2.58 -2.71 -9.21
CA THR A 166 3.91 -2.93 -9.81
C THR A 166 3.80 -3.54 -11.20
N ALA A 167 2.92 -4.52 -11.41
CA ALA A 167 2.68 -5.09 -12.74
C ALA A 167 2.17 -4.04 -13.73
N LEU A 168 1.22 -3.21 -13.29
CA LEU A 168 0.71 -2.10 -14.08
C LEU A 168 1.81 -1.08 -14.44
N HIS A 169 2.67 -0.74 -13.46
CA HIS A 169 3.79 0.18 -13.65
C HIS A 169 4.82 -0.34 -14.66
N ARG A 170 5.13 -1.64 -14.61
CA ARG A 170 6.02 -2.30 -15.58
C ARG A 170 5.44 -2.33 -16.99
N ALA A 171 4.18 -2.71 -17.13
CA ALA A 171 3.51 -2.73 -18.42
C ALA A 171 3.44 -1.35 -19.08
N ILE A 172 3.18 -0.28 -18.30
CA ILE A 172 3.21 1.11 -18.78
C ILE A 172 4.60 1.50 -19.31
N ARG A 173 5.67 1.12 -18.59
CA ARG A 173 7.04 1.41 -19.02
C ARG A 173 7.40 0.67 -20.32
N GLY A 174 6.94 -0.57 -20.47
CA GLY A 174 7.18 -1.38 -21.66
C GLY A 174 6.38 -0.90 -22.90
N SER A 175 5.20 -0.32 -22.71
CA SER A 175 4.32 0.11 -23.79
C SER A 175 4.62 1.52 -24.34
N GLY A 176 5.47 2.29 -23.67
CA GLY A 176 5.73 3.71 -24.02
C GLY A 176 4.55 4.65 -23.74
N ALA A 177 3.51 4.15 -23.06
CA ALA A 177 2.31 4.89 -22.69
C ALA A 177 2.55 5.86 -21.52
N THR A 178 1.56 6.72 -21.27
CA THR A 178 1.57 7.73 -20.21
C THR A 178 1.80 7.08 -18.84
N ARG A 179 2.68 7.68 -18.03
CA ARG A 179 2.99 7.21 -16.66
C ARG A 179 1.72 7.14 -15.81
N LEU A 180 1.68 6.18 -14.87
CA LEU A 180 0.64 6.15 -13.84
C LEU A 180 0.70 7.44 -12.99
N PRO A 181 -0.44 8.08 -12.66
CA PRO A 181 -0.45 9.18 -11.71
C PRO A 181 0.08 8.76 -10.32
N ASP A 182 0.63 9.70 -9.56
CA ASP A 182 1.07 9.46 -8.17
C ASP A 182 -0.15 9.47 -7.25
N LEU A 183 -0.74 8.30 -7.07
CA LEU A 183 -1.95 8.05 -6.32
C LEU A 183 -1.59 7.36 -5.00
N PRO A 184 -2.29 7.70 -3.90
CA PRO A 184 -2.19 6.92 -2.69
C PRO A 184 -2.80 5.53 -2.91
N LEU A 185 -2.31 4.53 -2.17
CA LEU A 185 -2.71 3.13 -2.29
C LEU A 185 -3.25 2.57 -0.98
N GLY A 186 -4.37 1.84 -1.06
CA GLY A 186 -4.87 0.96 0.00
C GLY A 186 -4.75 -0.51 -0.37
N CYS A 187 -4.60 -1.38 0.63
CA CYS A 187 -4.40 -2.81 0.39
C CYS A 187 -5.27 -3.67 1.29
N THR A 188 -6.26 -4.35 0.69
CA THR A 188 -7.17 -5.23 1.44
C THR A 188 -6.49 -6.50 1.95
N LEU A 189 -5.41 -6.97 1.31
CA LEU A 189 -4.60 -8.07 1.85
C LEU A 189 -3.88 -7.67 3.15
N ALA A 190 -3.25 -6.49 3.16
CA ALA A 190 -2.60 -5.98 4.36
C ALA A 190 -3.62 -5.76 5.49
N LEU A 191 -4.77 -5.17 5.15
CA LEU A 191 -5.89 -4.98 6.08
C LEU A 191 -6.43 -6.33 6.60
N ALA A 192 -6.67 -7.32 5.74
CA ALA A 192 -7.19 -8.62 6.14
C ALA A 192 -6.26 -9.33 7.12
N ARG A 193 -4.94 -9.24 6.94
CA ARG A 193 -3.96 -9.81 7.88
C ARG A 193 -3.97 -9.14 9.26
N ARG A 194 -4.37 -7.86 9.32
CA ARG A 194 -4.52 -7.11 10.58
C ARG A 194 -5.81 -7.44 11.30
N GLU A 195 -6.91 -7.42 10.57
CA GLU A 195 -8.26 -7.58 11.13
C GLU A 195 -8.63 -9.06 11.33
N ARG A 196 -7.98 -9.96 10.60
CA ARG A 196 -8.25 -11.41 10.64
C ARG A 196 -6.96 -12.23 10.75
N PRO A 197 -6.14 -12.03 11.80
CA PRO A 197 -4.82 -12.64 11.92
C PRO A 197 -4.84 -14.17 12.10
N HIS A 198 -6.02 -14.75 12.36
CA HIS A 198 -6.21 -16.19 12.59
C HIS A 198 -6.76 -16.95 11.39
N ASP A 199 -7.08 -16.26 10.28
CA ASP A 199 -7.47 -16.95 9.05
C ASP A 199 -6.22 -17.55 8.38
N ASP A 200 -6.35 -18.79 7.89
CA ASP A 200 -5.24 -19.53 7.26
C ASP A 200 -4.95 -19.07 5.81
N ASP A 201 -5.92 -18.44 5.14
CA ASP A 201 -5.86 -18.04 3.73
C ASP A 201 -6.44 -16.64 3.51
N HIS A 202 -5.57 -15.65 3.35
CA HIS A 202 -5.94 -14.27 3.02
C HIS A 202 -5.94 -13.97 1.51
N SER A 203 -5.85 -14.98 0.63
CA SER A 203 -6.03 -14.74 -0.80
C SER A 203 -7.43 -14.19 -1.08
N LEU A 204 -7.63 -13.58 -2.25
CA LEU A 204 -8.94 -13.02 -2.62
C LEU A 204 -10.03 -14.11 -2.56
N VAL A 205 -9.72 -15.30 -3.08
CA VAL A 205 -10.58 -16.48 -3.07
C VAL A 205 -10.78 -17.01 -1.64
N GLY A 206 -9.73 -17.08 -0.84
CA GLY A 206 -9.79 -17.48 0.57
C GLY A 206 -10.72 -16.58 1.39
N LEU A 207 -10.58 -15.26 1.23
CA LEU A 207 -11.44 -14.27 1.88
C LEU A 207 -12.87 -14.31 1.36
N CYS A 208 -13.08 -14.53 0.04
CA CYS A 208 -14.43 -14.75 -0.48
C CYS A 208 -15.10 -15.92 0.24
N ARG A 209 -14.42 -17.07 0.34
CA ARG A 209 -14.95 -18.24 1.02
C ARG A 209 -15.21 -17.99 2.51
N ALA A 210 -14.25 -17.38 3.20
CA ALA A 210 -14.34 -17.09 4.64
C ALA A 210 -15.48 -16.11 4.97
N LEU A 211 -15.78 -15.18 4.06
CA LEU A 211 -16.78 -14.13 4.26
C LEU A 211 -18.10 -14.38 3.50
N GLY A 212 -18.26 -15.56 2.88
CA GLY A 212 -19.46 -15.91 2.11
C GLY A 212 -19.71 -15.02 0.88
N LEU A 213 -18.64 -14.51 0.26
CA LEU A 213 -18.72 -13.76 -0.99
C LEU A 213 -18.57 -14.69 -2.19
N ARG A 214 -19.24 -14.34 -3.29
CA ARG A 214 -19.05 -15.03 -4.57
C ARG A 214 -17.60 -14.83 -5.04
N GLU A 215 -16.96 -15.92 -5.45
CA GLU A 215 -15.66 -15.86 -6.10
C GLU A 215 -15.80 -15.10 -7.44
N PRO A 216 -14.88 -14.15 -7.74
CA PRO A 216 -14.99 -13.35 -8.95
C PRO A 216 -14.72 -14.20 -10.20
N ASP A 217 -15.54 -14.02 -11.23
CA ASP A 217 -15.45 -14.71 -12.53
C ASP A 217 -14.98 -13.79 -13.67
N SER A 218 -14.67 -12.54 -13.33
CA SER A 218 -14.17 -11.51 -14.25
C SER A 218 -13.29 -10.50 -13.51
N PRO A 219 -12.43 -9.74 -14.20
CA PRO A 219 -11.60 -8.72 -13.58
C PRO A 219 -12.45 -7.62 -12.90
N ALA A 220 -13.56 -7.22 -13.53
CA ALA A 220 -14.50 -6.25 -12.93
C ALA A 220 -15.09 -6.79 -11.61
N ALA A 221 -15.58 -8.04 -11.61
CA ALA A 221 -16.08 -8.67 -10.39
C ALA A 221 -14.99 -8.79 -9.30
N ALA A 222 -13.73 -9.02 -9.67
CA ALA A 222 -12.62 -9.06 -8.72
C ALA A 222 -12.33 -7.68 -8.08
N ALA A 223 -12.47 -6.60 -8.84
CA ALA A 223 -12.39 -5.23 -8.32
C ALA A 223 -13.57 -4.92 -7.38
N GLU A 224 -14.79 -5.33 -7.72
CA GLU A 224 -15.96 -5.18 -6.84
C GLU A 224 -15.82 -5.96 -5.54
N VAL A 225 -15.34 -7.20 -5.60
CA VAL A 225 -15.02 -7.99 -4.40
C VAL A 225 -13.98 -7.26 -3.56
N THR A 226 -12.92 -6.72 -4.18
CA THR A 226 -11.90 -5.95 -3.48
C THR A 226 -12.50 -4.71 -2.77
N ALA A 227 -13.40 -3.98 -3.43
CA ALA A 227 -14.13 -2.87 -2.82
C ALA A 227 -14.93 -3.33 -1.60
N ARG A 228 -15.71 -4.40 -1.74
CA ARG A 228 -16.54 -4.96 -0.66
C ARG A 228 -15.69 -5.47 0.50
N LEU A 229 -14.52 -6.06 0.24
CA LEU A 229 -13.60 -6.50 1.28
C LEU A 229 -13.11 -5.34 2.14
N LEU A 230 -12.77 -4.17 1.55
CA LEU A 230 -12.35 -3.02 2.34
C LEU A 230 -13.44 -2.60 3.35
N VAL A 231 -14.69 -2.54 2.88
CA VAL A 231 -15.84 -2.16 3.71
C VAL A 231 -16.11 -3.19 4.80
N LEU A 232 -16.06 -4.48 4.47
CA LEU A 232 -16.29 -5.56 5.44
C LEU A 232 -15.18 -5.68 6.48
N LEU A 233 -13.93 -5.43 6.09
CA LEU A 233 -12.78 -5.51 6.99
C LEU A 233 -12.65 -4.28 7.89
N ASN A 234 -13.19 -3.11 7.50
CA ASN A 234 -13.13 -1.92 8.32
C ASN A 234 -13.71 -2.15 9.74
N GLY A 235 -14.84 -2.86 9.84
CA GLY A 235 -15.49 -3.21 11.12
C GLY A 235 -16.01 -2.02 11.95
N ASP A 236 -15.62 -0.79 11.62
CA ASP A 236 -15.95 0.47 12.29
C ASP A 236 -16.37 1.51 11.25
N THR A 237 -17.68 1.64 11.02
CA THR A 237 -18.24 2.55 10.03
C THR A 237 -18.04 4.04 10.35
N THR A 238 -17.49 4.38 11.53
CA THR A 238 -17.08 5.76 11.84
C THR A 238 -15.78 6.16 11.12
N ARG A 239 -15.00 5.18 10.64
CA ARG A 239 -13.85 5.42 9.76
C ARG A 239 -14.32 5.53 8.33
N ASP A 240 -14.49 6.77 7.91
CA ASP A 240 -15.09 7.18 6.63
C ASP A 240 -14.07 7.39 5.51
N THR A 241 -12.78 7.14 5.72
CA THR A 241 -11.76 7.27 4.67
C THR A 241 -10.84 6.06 4.65
N VAL A 242 -10.39 5.64 3.46
CA VAL A 242 -9.44 4.52 3.32
C VAL A 242 -8.18 4.72 4.18
N THR A 243 -7.65 5.94 4.22
CA THR A 243 -6.50 6.29 5.07
C THR A 243 -6.83 6.13 6.56
N GLY A 244 -8.01 6.57 7.00
CA GLY A 244 -8.47 6.41 8.38
C GLY A 244 -8.66 4.94 8.77
N ILE A 245 -9.22 4.13 7.87
CA ILE A 245 -9.36 2.67 8.04
C ILE A 245 -7.97 2.04 8.24
N LEU A 246 -7.04 2.30 7.31
CA LEU A 246 -5.68 1.78 7.39
C LEU A 246 -4.97 2.21 8.68
N ALA A 247 -5.05 3.49 9.04
CA ALA A 247 -4.42 4.02 10.25
C ALA A 247 -5.01 3.39 11.51
N GLY A 248 -6.33 3.16 11.56
CA GLY A 248 -7.01 2.46 12.65
C GLY A 248 -6.48 1.03 12.85
N SER A 249 -6.05 0.39 11.76
CA SER A 249 -5.42 -0.94 11.76
C SER A 249 -3.90 -0.93 11.90
N GLY A 250 -3.29 0.23 12.18
CA GLY A 250 -1.83 0.39 12.31
C GLY A 250 -1.08 0.26 10.98
N LEU A 251 -1.70 0.67 9.87
CA LEU A 251 -1.14 0.65 8.53
C LEU A 251 -1.00 2.07 7.96
N THR A 252 0.06 2.29 7.19
CA THR A 252 0.31 3.52 6.43
C THR A 252 0.02 3.28 4.96
N PRO A 253 -0.75 4.18 4.28
CA PRO A 253 -1.03 4.05 2.85
C PRO A 253 0.24 3.94 1.99
N GLY A 254 0.16 3.13 0.95
CA GLY A 254 1.20 3.05 -0.07
C GLY A 254 1.08 4.19 -1.08
N ARG A 255 1.92 4.17 -2.12
CA ARG A 255 1.85 5.12 -3.23
C ARG A 255 2.27 4.47 -4.54
N SER A 256 1.66 4.87 -5.65
CA SER A 256 2.06 4.45 -7.00
C SER A 256 3.16 5.32 -7.62
N GLY A 257 3.82 6.17 -6.83
CA GLY A 257 4.58 7.32 -7.30
C GLY A 257 5.71 7.07 -8.31
N GLY A 258 5.68 7.84 -9.42
CA GLY A 258 6.84 8.08 -10.28
C GLY A 258 7.42 6.82 -10.91
N GLU A 259 8.64 6.45 -10.53
CA GLU A 259 9.38 5.30 -11.07
C GLU A 259 9.25 4.02 -10.23
N ARG A 260 8.61 4.08 -9.06
CA ARG A 260 8.54 2.95 -8.13
C ARG A 260 7.25 2.95 -7.30
N VAL A 261 6.69 1.76 -7.12
CA VAL A 261 5.54 1.54 -6.24
C VAL A 261 6.00 1.34 -4.79
N TRP A 262 5.36 2.06 -3.87
CA TRP A 262 5.54 1.92 -2.43
C TRP A 262 4.38 1.10 -1.84
N PRO A 263 4.67 -0.01 -1.14
CA PRO A 263 3.64 -0.84 -0.53
C PRO A 263 2.92 -0.11 0.62
N VAL A 264 1.74 -0.62 0.97
CA VAL A 264 1.12 -0.34 2.29
C VAL A 264 1.99 -1.03 3.34
N LEU A 265 2.41 -0.27 4.36
CA LEU A 265 3.35 -0.73 5.37
C LEU A 265 2.78 -0.59 6.77
N ASP A 266 3.43 -1.25 7.72
CA ASP A 266 3.16 -1.08 9.13
C ASP A 266 3.48 0.35 9.55
N THR A 267 2.58 0.95 10.33
CA THR A 267 2.87 2.23 10.96
C THR A 267 3.99 2.02 11.98
N VAL A 268 5.19 2.47 11.64
CA VAL A 268 6.29 2.51 12.60
C VAL A 268 5.96 3.64 13.58
N PRO A 269 5.91 3.39 14.90
CA PRO A 269 5.78 4.46 15.86
C PRO A 269 6.89 5.47 15.62
N GLU A 270 6.52 6.73 15.40
CA GLU A 270 7.52 7.79 15.35
C GLU A 270 8.34 7.69 16.64
N PRO A 271 9.67 7.51 16.57
CA PRO A 271 10.48 7.57 17.77
C PRO A 271 10.20 8.93 18.43
N PRO A 272 9.99 8.98 19.77
CA PRO A 272 9.61 10.21 20.45
C PRO A 272 10.54 11.31 19.98
N ALA A 273 9.96 12.41 19.48
CA ALA A 273 10.69 13.53 18.91
C ALA A 273 11.85 13.88 19.85
N GLN A 274 13.08 13.58 19.42
CA GLN A 274 14.24 13.85 20.24
C GLN A 274 14.28 15.37 20.45
N PRO A 275 14.31 15.86 21.70
CA PRO A 275 14.47 17.29 21.93
C PRO A 275 15.75 17.75 21.22
N ALA A 276 15.63 18.85 20.47
CA ALA A 276 16.71 19.42 19.68
C ALA A 276 18.03 19.44 20.49
N PRO A 277 19.16 19.00 19.92
CA PRO A 277 20.36 18.73 20.71
C PRO A 277 20.91 20.05 21.29
N SER A 278 20.79 20.19 22.61
CA SER A 278 21.57 21.17 23.35
C SER A 278 23.05 20.78 23.24
N ARG A 279 23.85 21.70 22.68
CA ARG A 279 25.30 21.54 22.56
C ARG A 279 25.92 21.55 23.95
N ARG A 280 26.34 20.38 24.46
CA ARG A 280 27.45 20.27 25.41
C ARG A 280 28.12 18.92 25.23
N GLY A 281 29.43 18.98 24.99
CA GLY A 281 30.26 17.83 24.65
C GLY A 281 30.68 17.00 25.85
N GLY A 282 31.46 15.98 25.53
CA GLY A 282 32.26 15.22 26.50
C GLY A 282 31.78 13.80 26.74
N GLU A 283 32.37 12.90 25.95
CA GLU A 283 33.01 11.65 26.41
C GLU A 283 32.19 10.41 26.82
N ARG A 284 32.60 9.31 26.16
CA ARG A 284 32.76 7.90 26.61
C ARG A 284 31.66 6.89 26.26
N GLY A 285 32.17 5.74 25.79
CA GLY A 285 31.60 4.44 26.18
C GLY A 285 31.41 3.46 25.03
N LYS A 286 32.44 2.65 24.73
CA LYS A 286 32.29 1.38 24.01
C LYS A 286 31.42 0.43 24.83
N SER A 287 30.34 -0.13 24.25
CA SER A 287 30.01 -1.57 24.32
C SER A 287 28.66 -1.88 23.68
N GLY A 288 28.64 -2.81 22.73
CA GLY A 288 27.44 -3.48 22.23
C GLY A 288 27.80 -4.37 21.04
N ARG A 289 27.85 -5.69 21.24
CA ARG A 289 28.10 -6.66 20.15
C ARG A 289 27.00 -6.53 19.08
N PRO A 290 27.31 -6.57 17.78
CA PRO A 290 26.29 -6.50 16.74
C PRO A 290 25.52 -7.82 16.67
N VAL A 291 24.20 -7.71 16.60
CA VAL A 291 23.32 -8.79 16.10
C VAL A 291 23.24 -8.72 14.56
N PRO A 292 23.10 -9.87 13.86
CA PRO A 292 23.60 -10.05 12.51
C PRO A 292 22.55 -9.82 11.42
N TRP A 293 21.97 -8.61 11.35
CA TRP A 293 21.11 -8.22 10.22
C TRP A 293 21.19 -6.72 9.84
N ALA A 294 22.11 -5.95 10.44
CA ALA A 294 22.29 -4.51 10.16
C ALA A 294 23.04 -4.19 8.85
N LYS A 295 22.64 -4.77 7.73
CA LYS A 295 23.16 -4.42 6.39
C LYS A 295 22.03 -4.12 5.40
N VAL A 296 21.24 -3.07 5.63
CA VAL A 296 20.74 -2.16 4.58
C VAL A 296 20.33 -0.84 5.23
N ALA A 297 21.30 -0.03 5.62
CA ALA A 297 21.09 1.39 5.85
C ALA A 297 22.29 2.10 5.26
N VAL A 298 22.04 3.10 4.41
CA VAL A 298 23.04 4.03 3.91
C VAL A 298 23.87 4.51 5.11
N PRO A 299 25.20 4.41 5.11
CA PRO A 299 25.99 4.88 6.24
C PRO A 299 25.70 6.36 6.50
N ASP A 300 25.29 6.72 7.72
CA ASP A 300 25.13 8.12 8.12
C ASP A 300 26.48 8.88 8.13
N THR A 301 27.58 8.14 8.12
CA THR A 301 28.96 8.62 8.14
C THR A 301 29.52 8.73 6.73
N VAL A 302 29.87 9.96 6.35
CA VAL A 302 30.66 10.22 5.15
C VAL A 302 32.09 9.73 5.42
N PRO A 303 32.67 8.86 4.59
CA PRO A 303 34.05 8.40 4.78
C PRO A 303 35.05 9.57 4.70
N GLU A 304 36.12 9.50 5.50
CA GLU A 304 37.20 10.48 5.41
C GLU A 304 38.08 10.20 4.18
N PRO A 305 38.52 11.25 3.46
CA PRO A 305 39.37 11.08 2.27
C PRO A 305 40.71 10.43 2.64
N ASN A 306 41.13 9.46 1.83
CA ASN A 306 42.42 8.77 1.99
C ASN A 306 43.59 9.72 1.67
N PRO A 307 44.46 10.07 2.64
CA PRO A 307 45.57 11.00 2.43
C PRO A 307 46.73 10.39 1.64
N ASP A 308 46.76 9.06 1.51
CA ASP A 308 47.79 8.30 0.78
C ASP A 308 47.32 7.88 -0.63
N ALA A 309 46.17 8.38 -1.08
CA ALA A 309 45.69 8.18 -2.44
C ALA A 309 46.62 8.82 -3.48
N ASP A 310 46.53 8.34 -4.72
CA ASP A 310 47.35 8.84 -5.82
C ASP A 310 47.13 10.35 -6.03
N ARG A 311 48.19 11.13 -5.82
CA ARG A 311 48.14 12.60 -5.85
C ARG A 311 47.90 13.15 -7.24
N ASP A 312 48.16 12.37 -8.27
CA ASP A 312 47.92 12.72 -9.67
C ASP A 312 46.55 12.22 -10.17
N GLY A 313 45.76 11.57 -9.29
CA GLY A 313 44.42 11.07 -9.60
C GLY A 313 43.37 12.18 -9.78
N LEU A 314 42.45 12.01 -10.73
CA LEU A 314 41.44 13.02 -11.10
C LEU A 314 40.49 13.44 -9.97
N LEU A 315 40.32 12.60 -8.95
CA LEU A 315 39.47 12.87 -7.78
C LEU A 315 40.27 13.32 -6.54
N TYR A 316 41.60 13.24 -6.56
CA TYR A 316 42.41 13.57 -5.39
C TYR A 316 42.25 15.05 -5.00
N GLY A 317 41.86 15.31 -3.76
CA GLY A 317 41.63 16.66 -3.24
C GLY A 317 40.35 17.36 -3.73
N GLN A 318 39.51 16.67 -4.53
CA GLN A 318 38.22 17.22 -5.01
C GLN A 318 37.13 17.12 -3.94
N ASN A 319 36.11 17.97 -4.04
CA ASN A 319 34.88 17.87 -3.25
C ASN A 319 33.72 17.46 -4.16
N VAL A 320 33.36 16.19 -4.05
CA VAL A 320 32.46 15.50 -4.97
C VAL A 320 31.07 15.40 -4.36
N THR A 321 30.07 15.87 -5.09
CA THR A 321 28.66 15.71 -4.70
C THR A 321 27.97 14.81 -5.72
N LEU A 322 27.24 13.80 -5.23
CA LEU A 322 26.45 12.91 -6.07
C LEU A 322 25.02 13.42 -6.18
N SER A 323 24.50 13.52 -7.40
CA SER A 323 23.12 13.94 -7.66
C SER A 323 22.45 13.05 -8.70
N GLY A 324 21.24 12.59 -8.39
CA GLY A 324 20.54 11.60 -9.22
C GLY A 324 20.74 10.18 -8.71
N ASP A 325 20.46 9.20 -9.55
CA ASP A 325 20.60 7.77 -9.23
C ASP A 325 21.84 7.15 -9.88
N PHE A 326 22.43 6.17 -9.20
CA PHE A 326 23.68 5.52 -9.60
C PHE A 326 23.57 3.99 -9.60
N GLY A 327 22.35 3.43 -9.63
CA GLY A 327 22.17 2.00 -9.89
C GLY A 327 22.96 1.60 -11.14
N PRO A 328 23.74 0.52 -11.12
CA PRO A 328 23.74 -0.62 -10.17
C PRO A 328 24.46 -0.41 -8.83
N PHE A 329 25.27 0.64 -8.66
CA PHE A 329 26.10 0.82 -7.47
C PHE A 329 25.36 1.51 -6.32
N ASP A 330 25.57 1.01 -5.09
CA ASP A 330 25.08 1.70 -3.89
C ASP A 330 25.82 3.03 -3.69
N LYS A 331 25.09 4.08 -3.28
CA LYS A 331 25.68 5.40 -3.02
C LYS A 331 26.70 5.36 -1.88
N GLY A 332 26.52 4.49 -0.89
CA GLY A 332 27.51 4.27 0.17
C GLY A 332 28.81 3.67 -0.36
N GLN A 333 28.72 2.70 -1.27
CA GLN A 333 29.87 2.11 -1.98
C GLN A 333 30.60 3.16 -2.82
N LEU A 334 29.87 3.98 -3.57
CA LEU A 334 30.46 5.09 -4.32
C LEU A 334 31.11 6.12 -3.41
N TRP A 335 30.49 6.45 -2.26
CA TRP A 335 31.11 7.35 -1.28
C TRP A 335 32.43 6.81 -0.75
N GLN A 336 32.49 5.51 -0.46
CA GLN A 336 33.71 4.86 0.00
C GLN A 336 34.79 4.89 -1.09
N ARG A 337 34.45 4.53 -2.33
CA ARG A 337 35.41 4.54 -3.46
C ARG A 337 35.91 5.94 -3.80
N ILE A 338 35.06 6.97 -3.70
CA ILE A 338 35.45 8.37 -3.88
C ILE A 338 36.42 8.81 -2.78
N ALA A 339 36.16 8.42 -1.53
CA ALA A 339 37.06 8.70 -0.42
C ALA A 339 38.39 7.95 -0.53
N ASP A 340 38.38 6.70 -0.98
CA ASP A 340 39.57 5.89 -1.22
C ASP A 340 40.47 6.52 -2.31
N ALA A 341 39.87 7.23 -3.27
CA ALA A 341 40.54 8.04 -4.29
C ALA A 341 41.02 9.42 -3.80
N GLY A 342 40.87 9.72 -2.50
CA GLY A 342 41.34 10.96 -1.88
C GLY A 342 40.41 12.17 -2.04
N ALA A 343 39.16 11.97 -2.48
CA ALA A 343 38.15 13.03 -2.58
C ALA A 343 37.28 13.14 -1.32
N THR A 344 36.81 14.35 -1.02
CA THR A 344 35.81 14.58 0.03
C THR A 344 34.40 14.50 -0.56
N VAL A 345 33.51 13.72 0.05
CA VAL A 345 32.12 13.63 -0.40
C VAL A 345 31.23 14.66 0.28
N GLY A 346 30.46 15.42 -0.51
CA GLY A 346 29.45 16.36 -0.05
C GLY A 346 28.03 15.78 -0.14
N LYS A 347 27.24 15.87 0.94
CA LYS A 347 25.80 15.51 0.91
C LYS A 347 24.95 16.53 0.15
N ASN A 348 25.45 17.76 0.01
CA ASN A 348 24.77 18.90 -0.62
C ASN A 348 25.75 19.69 -1.49
N VAL A 349 25.22 20.40 -2.48
CA VAL A 349 26.01 21.33 -3.30
C VAL A 349 26.28 22.61 -2.50
N THR A 350 27.56 22.95 -2.34
CA THR A 350 28.03 24.10 -1.55
C THR A 350 29.11 24.89 -2.29
N ARG A 351 29.60 25.98 -1.70
CA ARG A 351 30.75 26.75 -2.22
C ARG A 351 32.07 25.97 -2.23
N LYS A 352 32.12 24.81 -1.57
CA LYS A 352 33.29 23.95 -1.56
C LYS A 352 33.21 22.86 -2.63
N THR A 353 32.04 22.64 -3.25
CA THR A 353 31.84 21.62 -4.29
C THR A 353 32.66 21.99 -5.53
N THR A 354 33.49 21.06 -5.99
CA THR A 354 34.33 21.22 -7.20
C THR A 354 33.90 20.26 -8.31
N VAL A 355 33.28 19.13 -7.96
CA VAL A 355 32.74 18.16 -8.92
C VAL A 355 31.30 17.80 -8.51
N LEU A 356 30.35 17.96 -9.44
CA LEU A 356 29.01 17.40 -9.30
C LEU A 356 28.88 16.24 -10.28
N VAL A 357 28.64 15.04 -9.77
CA VAL A 357 28.35 13.88 -10.61
C VAL A 357 26.84 13.75 -10.77
N CYS A 358 26.38 13.76 -12.01
CA CYS A 358 25.00 13.59 -12.41
C CYS A 358 24.76 12.13 -12.80
N GLY A 359 23.95 11.45 -12.00
CA GLY A 359 23.36 10.14 -12.30
C GLY A 359 22.32 10.20 -13.40
N GLU A 360 21.90 9.04 -13.91
CA GLU A 360 20.91 8.94 -14.99
C GLU A 360 19.53 9.42 -14.54
N TRP A 361 19.22 10.69 -14.80
CA TRP A 361 17.92 11.31 -14.56
C TRP A 361 17.50 12.12 -15.78
N GLY A 362 16.27 11.93 -16.28
CA GLY A 362 15.73 12.62 -17.45
C GLY A 362 15.37 14.11 -17.25
N LYS A 363 15.58 14.68 -16.05
CA LYS A 363 15.37 16.11 -15.75
C LYS A 363 16.41 16.64 -14.74
N PRO A 364 16.78 17.94 -14.79
CA PRO A 364 17.76 18.52 -13.88
C PRO A 364 17.29 18.48 -12.43
N THR A 365 18.04 17.76 -11.60
CA THR A 365 17.82 17.59 -10.15
C THR A 365 17.93 18.93 -9.41
N SER A 366 17.35 19.04 -8.21
CA SER A 366 17.46 20.25 -7.37
C SER A 366 18.91 20.61 -7.02
N LYS A 367 19.80 19.61 -6.91
CA LYS A 367 21.24 19.81 -6.70
C LYS A 367 21.96 20.24 -7.98
N GLN A 368 21.56 19.73 -9.14
CA GLN A 368 22.08 20.17 -10.44
C GLN A 368 21.71 21.63 -10.72
N LYS A 369 20.44 22.02 -10.53
CA LYS A 369 20.01 23.42 -10.62
C LYS A 369 20.80 24.32 -9.66
N ARG A 370 21.05 23.83 -8.44
CA ARG A 370 21.84 24.57 -7.43
C ARG A 370 23.32 24.72 -7.82
N ALA A 371 23.90 23.75 -8.52
CA ALA A 371 25.27 23.82 -9.03
C ALA A 371 25.35 24.79 -10.22
N GLU A 372 24.39 24.73 -11.15
CA GLU A 372 24.26 25.66 -12.29
C GLU A 372 24.17 27.12 -11.79
N GLU A 373 23.35 27.40 -10.77
CA GLU A 373 23.30 28.73 -10.12
C GLU A 373 24.62 29.20 -9.50
N LEU A 374 25.47 28.29 -9.03
CA LEU A 374 26.78 28.62 -8.46
C LEU A 374 27.82 28.85 -9.55
N MET A 375 27.71 28.13 -10.68
CA MET A 375 28.51 28.36 -11.88
C MET A 375 28.21 29.74 -12.48
N GLU A 376 26.95 30.15 -12.55
CA GLU A 376 26.55 31.51 -12.96
C GLU A 376 27.11 32.61 -12.04
N LYS A 377 27.36 32.28 -10.77
CA LYS A 377 28.00 33.18 -9.78
C LYS A 377 29.54 33.14 -9.85
N GLY A 378 30.11 32.48 -10.84
CA GLY A 378 31.55 32.42 -11.10
C GLY A 378 32.30 31.34 -10.33
N GLN A 379 31.61 30.34 -9.76
CA GLN A 379 32.26 29.19 -9.13
C GLN A 379 32.62 28.14 -10.20
N ASP A 380 33.85 27.64 -10.14
CA ASP A 380 34.30 26.55 -11.02
C ASP A 380 33.81 25.20 -10.46
N ILE A 381 32.81 24.60 -11.12
CA ILE A 381 32.25 23.29 -10.78
C ILE A 381 32.23 22.43 -12.05
N ALA A 382 32.92 21.31 -12.03
CA ALA A 382 32.88 20.34 -13.12
C ALA A 382 31.63 19.45 -13.02
N LEU A 383 30.87 19.30 -14.10
CA LEU A 383 29.74 18.38 -14.21
C LEU A 383 30.21 17.08 -14.84
N TRP A 384 30.10 15.97 -14.11
CA TRP A 384 30.48 14.63 -14.57
C TRP A 384 29.26 13.75 -14.78
N SER A 385 29.31 12.83 -15.75
CA SER A 385 28.33 11.76 -15.87
C SER A 385 28.64 10.61 -14.90
N ALA A 386 27.64 9.76 -14.63
CA ALA A 386 27.84 8.53 -13.87
C ALA A 386 28.91 7.61 -14.51
N GLU A 387 28.90 7.45 -15.84
CA GLU A 387 29.90 6.66 -16.57
C GLU A 387 31.33 7.18 -16.38
N GLN A 388 31.52 8.50 -16.37
CA GLN A 388 32.82 9.12 -16.12
C GLN A 388 33.29 8.83 -14.70
N LEU A 389 32.39 8.85 -13.72
CA LEU A 389 32.71 8.46 -12.35
C LEU A 389 33.11 6.98 -12.27
N TYR A 390 32.36 6.08 -12.89
CA TYR A 390 32.64 4.64 -12.86
C TYR A 390 33.98 4.30 -13.52
N THR A 391 34.25 4.90 -14.69
CA THR A 391 35.53 4.75 -15.39
C THR A 391 36.69 5.24 -14.52
N THR A 392 36.51 6.38 -13.84
CA THR A 392 37.55 6.97 -12.98
C THR A 392 37.79 6.14 -11.71
N LEU A 393 36.77 5.48 -11.19
CA LEU A 393 36.85 4.61 -10.01
C LEU A 393 37.21 3.16 -10.35
N GLY A 394 37.34 2.82 -11.64
CA GLY A 394 37.61 1.46 -12.11
C GLY A 394 36.48 0.47 -11.81
N LEU A 395 35.22 0.92 -11.88
CA LEU A 395 34.02 0.11 -11.63
C LEU A 395 33.37 -0.30 -12.96
N ASP A 396 33.05 -1.59 -13.10
CA ASP A 396 32.30 -2.14 -14.25
C ASP A 396 30.86 -2.48 -13.82
N PRO A 397 29.83 -1.83 -14.41
CA PRO A 397 28.43 -2.07 -14.03
C PRO A 397 27.92 -3.49 -14.36
N ALA A 398 28.62 -4.26 -15.21
CA ALA A 398 28.18 -5.59 -15.64
C ALA A 398 28.56 -6.74 -14.67
N GLU A 399 29.43 -6.50 -13.68
CA GLU A 399 29.90 -7.55 -12.76
C GLU A 399 29.00 -7.75 -11.51
N GLU A 400 28.00 -6.89 -11.25
CA GLU A 400 27.16 -6.91 -10.03
C GLU A 400 25.74 -7.53 -10.20
N GLU A 401 25.33 -7.94 -11.41
CA GLU A 401 23.98 -8.55 -11.65
C GLU A 401 23.80 -9.97 -11.05
N ASP A 402 24.89 -10.66 -10.66
CA ASP A 402 24.86 -12.08 -10.25
C ASP A 402 24.57 -12.37 -8.76
N VAL A 403 24.30 -11.35 -7.93
CA VAL A 403 24.06 -11.57 -6.48
C VAL A 403 22.57 -11.54 -6.17
N GLN A 404 21.92 -12.68 -6.38
CA GLN A 404 20.54 -12.95 -5.96
C GLN A 404 20.43 -12.91 -4.41
N PRO A 405 19.62 -12.01 -3.81
CA PRO A 405 19.48 -11.98 -2.37
C PRO A 405 18.56 -13.12 -1.89
N PRO A 406 18.84 -13.72 -0.71
CA PRO A 406 18.00 -14.78 -0.16
C PRO A 406 16.69 -14.16 0.36
N PHE A 407 15.60 -14.89 0.09
CA PHE A 407 14.20 -14.53 0.33
C PHE A 407 13.88 -13.87 1.66
#